data_AF-A0A952SGZ6-F1
#
_entry.id   AF-A0A952SGZ6-F1
#
_cell.length_a   1.000
_cell.length_b   1.000
_cell.length_c   1.000
_cell.angle_alpha   90.00
_cell.angle_beta   90.00
_cell.angle_gamma   90.00
#
_symmetry.space_group_name_H-M   'P 1'
#
loop_
_entity.id
_entity.type
_entity.pdbx_description
1 polymer ?
#
loop_
_entity_poly.entity_id
_entity_poly.type
_entity_poly.pdbx_seq_one_letter_code
_entity_poly.pdbx_strand_id
1 'polypeptide(L)' 'KEEMFSKTHSTFSPWIIVQANDKQAARLESLRYVLNLLPYKGKEEAKIRLTPDPNVITRFHRKMVELDL' A
#
# COMPACT_ATOMS: atom_id res chain seq x y z
N LYS A 1 -12.61 5.70 11.32
CA LYS A 1 -11.67 5.20 10.28
C LYS A 1 -11.32 3.73 10.53
N GLU A 2 -10.90 3.40 11.75
CA GLU A 2 -10.44 2.05 12.10
C GLU A 2 -11.55 0.99 12.02
N GLU A 3 -12.77 1.33 12.41
CA GLU A 3 -13.92 0.43 12.29
C GLU A 3 -14.18 -0.01 10.83
N MET A 4 -14.06 0.92 9.87
CA MET A 4 -14.20 0.62 8.44
C MET A 4 -13.14 -0.38 7.99
N PHE A 5 -11.87 -0.14 8.33
CA PHE A 5 -10.77 -1.03 7.96
C PHE A 5 -10.91 -2.40 8.62
N SER A 6 -11.27 -2.45 9.89
CA SER A 6 -11.46 -3.71 10.61
C SER A 6 -12.52 -4.60 9.95
N LYS A 7 -13.66 -3.99 9.58
CA LYS A 7 -14.81 -4.69 8.97
C LYS A 7 -14.58 -5.12 7.52
N THR A 8 -13.79 -4.35 6.74
CA THR A 8 -13.67 -4.57 5.29
C THR A 8 -12.28 -5.02 4.82
N HIS A 9 -11.29 -5.13 5.70
CA HIS A 9 -9.99 -5.72 5.37
C HIS A 9 -10.09 -7.25 5.27
N SER A 10 -9.66 -7.80 4.13
CA SER A 10 -9.56 -9.24 3.91
C SER A 10 -8.20 -9.64 3.32
N THR A 11 -7.93 -10.96 3.26
CA THR A 11 -6.69 -11.47 2.66
C THR A 11 -6.65 -11.23 1.16
N PHE A 12 -7.81 -11.36 0.48
CA PHE A 12 -7.94 -11.20 -0.97
C PHE A 12 -8.08 -9.73 -1.40
N SER A 13 -8.63 -8.88 -0.54
CA SER A 13 -8.80 -7.43 -0.77
C SER A 13 -8.27 -6.66 0.44
N PRO A 14 -6.94 -6.53 0.58
CA PRO A 14 -6.35 -5.83 1.70
C PRO A 14 -6.53 -4.32 1.58
N TRP A 15 -6.84 -3.67 2.70
CA TRP A 15 -6.60 -2.24 2.85
C TRP A 15 -5.11 -1.92 2.93
N ILE A 16 -4.69 -0.97 2.11
CA ILE A 16 -3.33 -0.44 2.05
C ILE A 16 -3.36 1.01 2.50
N ILE A 17 -2.50 1.32 3.45
CA ILE A 17 -2.34 2.64 4.05
C ILE A 17 -1.19 3.33 3.33
N VAL A 18 -1.43 4.58 2.93
CA VAL A 18 -0.44 5.44 2.28
C VAL A 18 -0.17 6.64 3.19
N GLN A 19 1.09 6.81 3.61
CA GLN A 19 1.52 8.00 4.35
C GLN A 19 1.62 9.18 3.37
N ALA A 20 0.76 10.18 3.57
CA ALA A 20 0.54 11.26 2.60
C ALA A 20 1.04 12.64 3.05
N ASN A 21 1.95 12.70 4.04
CA ASN A 21 2.58 13.95 4.48
C ASN A 21 3.34 14.63 3.35
N ASP A 22 4.06 13.84 2.53
CA ASP A 22 4.54 14.27 1.22
C ASP A 22 3.62 13.74 0.11
N LYS A 23 2.85 14.65 -0.49
CA LYS A 23 1.88 14.32 -1.54
C LYS A 23 2.54 13.78 -2.82
N GLN A 24 3.75 14.24 -3.16
CA GLN A 24 4.43 13.78 -4.38
C GLN A 24 4.94 12.36 -4.19
N ALA A 25 5.60 12.10 -3.05
CA ALA A 25 6.06 10.77 -2.69
C ALA A 25 4.90 9.77 -2.60
N ALA A 26 3.79 10.15 -1.94
CA ALA A 26 2.62 9.28 -1.79
C ALA A 26 2.00 8.86 -3.13
N ARG A 27 1.93 9.78 -4.10
CA ARG A 27 1.41 9.49 -5.45
C ARG A 27 2.31 8.51 -6.19
N LEU A 28 3.63 8.76 -6.16
CA LEU A 28 4.60 7.91 -6.83
C LEU A 28 4.62 6.49 -6.24
N GLU A 29 4.62 6.38 -4.91
CA GLU A 29 4.60 5.08 -4.22
C GLU A 29 3.28 4.32 -4.42
N SER A 30 2.15 5.02 -4.48
CA SER A 30 0.85 4.40 -4.80
C SER A 30 0.86 3.77 -6.18
N LEU A 31 1.43 4.46 -7.19
CA LEU A 31 1.54 3.92 -8.54
C LEU A 31 2.49 2.72 -8.59
N ARG A 32 3.65 2.82 -7.92
CA ARG A 32 4.61 1.71 -7.78
C ARG A 32 3.95 0.48 -7.16
N TYR A 33 3.18 0.65 -6.10
CA TYR A 33 2.46 -0.44 -5.45
C TYR A 33 1.54 -1.20 -6.42
N VAL A 34 0.71 -0.47 -7.18
CA VAL A 34 -0.22 -1.09 -8.13
C VAL A 34 0.51 -1.80 -9.27
N LEU A 35 1.52 -1.15 -9.86
CA LEU A 35 2.31 -1.76 -10.94
C LEU A 35 3.11 -2.97 -10.45
N ASN A 36 3.57 -2.97 -9.20
CA ASN A 36 4.27 -4.10 -8.63
C ASN A 36 3.39 -5.33 -8.46
N LEU A 37 2.09 -5.17 -8.20
CA LEU A 37 1.15 -6.29 -8.05
C LEU A 37 0.72 -6.92 -9.37
N LEU A 38 0.62 -6.13 -10.43
CA LEU A 38 0.09 -6.60 -11.69
C LEU A 38 1.19 -7.21 -12.57
N PRO A 39 0.94 -8.36 -13.23
CA PRO A 39 1.79 -8.82 -14.31
C PRO A 39 1.47 -8.01 -15.58
N TYR A 40 2.49 -7.43 -16.19
CA TYR A 40 2.36 -6.72 -17.46
C TYR A 40 3.61 -6.92 -18.32
N LYS A 41 3.45 -6.86 -19.65
CA LYS A 41 4.56 -6.95 -20.60
C LYS A 41 5.47 -5.74 -20.45
N GLY A 42 6.78 -5.93 -20.38
CA GLY A 42 7.72 -4.81 -20.21
C GLY A 42 8.09 -4.51 -18.75
N LYS A 43 7.60 -5.30 -17.78
CA LYS A 43 7.81 -5.05 -16.35
C LYS A 43 9.26 -5.25 -15.93
N GLU A 44 9.88 -6.34 -16.35
CA GLU A 44 11.27 -6.67 -15.97
C GLU A 44 12.28 -5.78 -16.71
N GLU A 45 11.92 -5.28 -17.88
CA GLU A 45 12.71 -4.34 -18.67
C GLU A 45 12.62 -2.90 -18.12
N ALA A 46 11.65 -2.63 -17.24
CA ALA A 46 11.47 -1.32 -16.64
C ALA A 46 12.63 -1.04 -15.68
N LYS A 47 13.48 -0.05 -16.02
CA LYS A 47 14.64 0.37 -15.20
C LYS A 47 14.26 1.13 -13.92
N ILE A 48 12.99 1.08 -13.52
CA ILE A 48 12.46 1.80 -12.37
C ILE A 48 12.21 0.84 -11.21
N ARG A 49 12.46 1.30 -9.99
CA ARG A 49 12.07 0.57 -8.78
C ARG A 49 10.54 0.51 -8.71
N LEU A 50 9.99 -0.71 -8.72
CA LEU A 50 8.57 -0.98 -8.52
C LEU A 50 8.24 -1.42 -7.10
N THR A 51 9.21 -1.97 -6.35
CA THR A 51 9.01 -2.33 -4.95
C THR A 51 8.68 -1.07 -4.15
N PRO A 52 7.49 -0.98 -3.51
CA PRO A 52 7.07 0.20 -2.77
C PRO A 52 7.90 0.40 -1.50
N ASP A 53 8.08 1.65 -1.06
CA ASP A 53 8.75 1.99 0.20
C ASP A 53 7.86 1.60 1.41
N PRO A 54 8.34 0.75 2.34
CA PRO A 54 7.56 0.33 3.51
C PRO A 54 7.25 1.47 4.49
N ASN A 55 7.99 2.59 4.45
CA ASN A 55 7.70 3.77 5.27
C ASN A 55 6.53 4.59 4.72
N VAL A 56 6.21 4.43 3.42
CA VAL A 56 5.12 5.15 2.76
C VAL A 56 3.91 4.26 2.56
N ILE A 57 4.11 2.99 2.18
CA ILE A 57 3.05 2.04 1.88
C ILE A 57 3.09 0.91 2.91
N THR A 58 2.00 0.76 3.66
CA THR A 58 1.86 -0.29 4.67
C THR A 58 0.52 -1.00 4.54
N ARG A 59 0.50 -2.31 4.77
CA ARG A 59 -0.75 -3.06 4.84
C ARG A 59 -1.41 -2.81 6.20
N PHE A 60 -2.72 -2.59 6.21
CA PHE A 60 -3.46 -2.54 7.47
C PHE A 60 -3.41 -3.92 8.17
N HIS A 61 -3.08 -3.93 9.46
CA HIS A 61 -3.13 -5.12 10.30
C HIS A 61 -4.13 -4.90 11.43
N ARG A 62 -5.07 -5.83 11.65
CA ARG A 62 -6.10 -5.71 12.70
C ARG A 62 -5.50 -5.46 14.10
N LYS A 63 -4.33 -6.03 14.38
CA LYS A 63 -3.59 -5.81 15.64
C LYS A 63 -3.20 -4.34 15.88
N MET A 64 -3.09 -3.50 14.84
CA MET A 64 -2.81 -2.07 15.03
C MET A 64 -3.96 -1.36 15.74
N VAL A 65 -5.21 -1.76 15.50
CA VAL A 65 -6.40 -1.13 16.10
C VAL A 65 -6.50 -1.40 17.60
N GLU A 66 -5.99 -2.54 18.07
CA GLU A 66 -5.98 -2.88 19.50
C GLU A 66 -4.89 -2.13 20.29
N LEU A 67 -3.86 -1.60 19.61
CA LEU A 67 -2.75 -0.87 20.24
C LEU A 67 -3.02 0.64 20.41
N ASP A 68 -3.94 1.18 19.62
CA ASP A 68 -4.31 2.59 19.60
C ASP A 68 -5.52 2.92 20.53
N LEU A 69 -6.04 1.92 21.25
CA LEU A 69 -7.10 2.01 22.27
C LEU A 69 -6.52 1.99 23.69
#